data_AF-A0A157ZUE9-F1
#
_entry.id   AF-A0A157ZUE9-F1
#
_cell.length_a   1.000
_cell.length_b   1.000
_cell.length_c   1.000
_cell.angle_alpha   90.00
_cell.angle_beta   90.00
_cell.angle_gamma   90.00
#
_symmetry.space_group_name_H-M   'P 1'
#
loop_
_entity.id
_entity.type
_entity.pdbx_description
1 polymer ?
#
loop_
_entity_poly.entity_id
_entity_poly.type
_entity_poly.pdbx_seq_one_letter_code
_entity_poly.pdbx_strand_id
1 'polypeptide(L)'
;MAATETLLVVGELVVDFTLPQSGLMCKLRLGGVAHAARGLWAANIEYSVAAFCPRYLVDEAKSYLESCSCKEFIWLGDVIGAPNVVIIQDATEVGHQGYEDLMRDRKQLLLQEPVQGLEAYRQVLVFPGRFDMHTLAASFAPDASFAFDIAYDLDDVSSLDAFRGRTVAVIISTSSALFERLGKDDVSGLVSAAKTLLPKILLLKENRGGSRLFDILRDTVEEIPATLGQTVNSVGVGDVYSAVLVGLAANLGWSAAAWRGCQAATIYSQTTFPDDFRRDVQRCFLLGLSALQSLGGTSLPWHDRPRYSIYLAGPDFSYVDKPELDAAAKSLSYHNFRVRRPVHENGELQRPATAGDLHHTYHKDLRLLEDCDAVFAVPLGRDPGTLVEIGMAIQMGKPVVTYDPRRENENTMVMVGSSVYSADLDACLNGIFNVVAKLRGKPR
;
A
#
# COMPACT_ATOMS: atom_id res chain seq x y z
N MET A 1 -9.66 -32.03 -19.78
CA MET A 1 -9.12 -30.94 -20.63
C MET A 1 -7.60 -31.01 -20.64
N ALA A 2 -6.92 -30.45 -21.65
CA ALA A 2 -5.46 -30.34 -21.63
C ALA A 2 -5.04 -29.36 -20.53
N ALA A 3 -3.96 -29.67 -19.80
CA ALA A 3 -3.41 -28.76 -18.80
C ALA A 3 -2.91 -27.48 -19.49
N THR A 4 -3.13 -26.33 -18.85
CA THR A 4 -2.61 -25.03 -19.31
C THR A 4 -1.58 -24.47 -18.33
N GLU A 5 -0.56 -23.82 -18.86
CA GLU A 5 0.42 -23.04 -18.10
C GLU A 5 -0.01 -21.58 -17.88
N THR A 6 -1.14 -21.17 -18.45
CA THR A 6 -1.75 -19.85 -18.22
C THR A 6 -2.01 -19.63 -16.73
N LEU A 7 -1.62 -18.47 -16.20
CA LEU A 7 -1.92 -18.09 -14.82
C LEU A 7 -3.43 -17.81 -14.69
N LEU A 8 -4.10 -18.51 -13.79
CA LEU A 8 -5.48 -18.19 -13.43
C LEU A 8 -5.52 -17.20 -12.27
N VAL A 9 -6.22 -16.09 -12.44
CA VAL A 9 -6.53 -15.17 -11.34
C VAL A 9 -7.95 -15.46 -10.84
N VAL A 10 -8.09 -15.66 -9.53
CA VAL A 10 -9.35 -16.01 -8.87
C VAL A 10 -9.73 -14.95 -7.83
N GLY A 11 -11.00 -14.52 -7.82
CA GLY A 11 -11.51 -13.60 -6.80
C GLY A 11 -12.83 -12.93 -7.19
N GLU A 12 -13.01 -11.67 -6.82
CA GLU A 12 -14.22 -10.91 -7.12
C GLU A 12 -13.96 -9.78 -8.13
N LEU A 13 -14.94 -9.53 -9.01
CA LEU A 13 -14.98 -8.34 -9.86
C LEU A 13 -15.98 -7.35 -9.29
N VAL A 14 -15.49 -6.19 -8.85
CA VAL A 14 -16.29 -5.11 -8.27
C VAL A 14 -16.28 -3.88 -9.18
N VAL A 15 -17.18 -2.94 -8.93
CA VAL A 15 -17.12 -1.59 -9.52
C VAL A 15 -16.48 -0.66 -8.50
N ASP A 16 -15.31 -0.14 -8.82
CA ASP A 16 -14.67 0.94 -8.05
C ASP A 16 -15.32 2.27 -8.40
N PHE A 17 -15.75 3.00 -7.38
CA PHE A 17 -16.25 4.36 -7.51
C PHE A 17 -15.46 5.32 -6.62
N THR A 18 -14.60 6.13 -7.23
CA THR A 18 -13.87 7.18 -6.51
C THR A 18 -14.72 8.44 -6.42
N LEU A 19 -14.92 8.92 -5.18
CA LEU A 19 -15.70 10.12 -4.91
C LEU A 19 -15.08 11.35 -5.58
N PRO A 20 -15.90 12.31 -6.03
CA PRO A 20 -15.38 13.56 -6.59
C PRO A 20 -14.64 14.34 -5.50
N GLN A 21 -13.44 14.80 -5.84
CA GLN A 21 -12.72 15.80 -5.07
C GLN A 21 -12.74 17.12 -5.83
N SER A 22 -12.54 18.24 -5.14
CA SER A 22 -12.58 19.57 -5.77
C SER A 22 -11.63 19.64 -6.97
N GLY A 23 -12.18 19.89 -8.16
CA GLY A 23 -11.41 19.94 -9.42
C GLY A 23 -11.06 18.60 -10.07
N LEU A 24 -11.47 17.46 -9.50
CA LEU A 24 -11.23 16.11 -10.05
C LEU A 24 -12.55 15.42 -10.42
N MET A 25 -12.58 14.77 -11.59
CA MET A 25 -13.75 13.99 -12.01
C MET A 25 -13.90 12.71 -11.19
N CYS A 26 -15.15 12.29 -10.96
CA CYS A 26 -15.44 10.95 -10.45
C CYS A 26 -14.81 9.90 -11.37
N LYS A 27 -14.36 8.79 -10.77
CA LYS A 27 -13.84 7.65 -11.51
C LYS A 27 -14.69 6.43 -11.25
N LEU A 28 -15.08 5.76 -12.33
CA LEU A 28 -15.79 4.49 -12.31
C LEU A 28 -15.05 3.51 -13.19
N ARG A 29 -14.71 2.34 -12.63
CA ARG A 29 -13.99 1.28 -13.36
C ARG A 29 -14.24 -0.08 -12.72
N LEU A 30 -13.95 -1.16 -13.46
CA LEU A 30 -13.86 -2.49 -12.85
C LEU A 30 -12.63 -2.56 -11.93
N GLY A 31 -12.86 -2.93 -10.68
CA GLY A 31 -11.86 -3.18 -9.63
C GLY A 31 -11.77 -4.66 -9.26
N GLY A 32 -11.25 -4.95 -8.07
CA GLY A 32 -10.99 -6.31 -7.60
C GLY A 32 -9.96 -7.01 -8.50
N VAL A 33 -10.22 -8.24 -8.92
CA VAL A 33 -9.28 -9.00 -9.77
C VAL A 33 -9.01 -8.34 -11.15
N ALA A 34 -9.80 -7.34 -11.54
CA ALA A 34 -9.49 -6.52 -12.72
C ALA A 34 -8.17 -5.72 -12.56
N HIS A 35 -7.75 -5.37 -11.34
CA HIS A 35 -6.44 -4.75 -11.11
C HIS A 35 -5.30 -5.72 -11.44
N ALA A 36 -5.37 -6.95 -10.93
CA ALA A 36 -4.43 -8.02 -11.25
C ALA A 36 -4.38 -8.30 -12.76
N ALA A 37 -5.55 -8.40 -13.42
CA ALA A 37 -5.65 -8.58 -14.87
C ALA A 37 -4.93 -7.47 -15.65
N ARG A 38 -5.14 -6.20 -15.28
CA ARG A 38 -4.41 -5.06 -15.90
C ARG A 38 -2.91 -5.20 -15.73
N GLY A 39 -2.43 -5.61 -14.55
CA GLY A 39 -1.02 -5.84 -14.27
C GLY A 39 -0.40 -6.90 -15.19
N LEU A 40 -1.09 -8.03 -15.33
CA LEU A 40 -0.65 -9.14 -16.19
C LEU A 40 -0.64 -8.74 -17.67
N TRP A 41 -1.68 -8.06 -18.13
CA TRP A 41 -1.78 -7.51 -19.49
C TRP A 41 -0.66 -6.51 -19.80
N ALA A 42 -0.40 -5.58 -18.88
CA ALA A 42 0.66 -4.59 -19.02
C ALA A 42 2.05 -5.25 -19.10
N ALA A 43 2.26 -6.31 -18.32
CA ALA A 43 3.48 -7.09 -18.29
C ALA A 43 3.62 -8.13 -19.43
N ASN A 44 2.64 -8.23 -20.34
CA ASN A 44 2.56 -9.28 -21.38
C ASN A 44 2.64 -10.71 -20.82
N ILE A 45 2.01 -10.97 -19.69
CA ILE A 45 1.90 -12.30 -19.08
C ILE A 45 0.60 -12.92 -19.56
N GLU A 46 0.61 -14.18 -20.00
CA GLU A 46 -0.62 -14.87 -20.38
C GLU A 46 -1.44 -15.25 -19.14
N TYR A 47 -2.72 -14.87 -19.14
CA TYR A 47 -3.59 -15.09 -17.99
C TYR A 47 -5.05 -15.35 -18.40
N SER A 48 -5.78 -15.97 -17.47
CA SER A 48 -7.23 -16.13 -17.46
C SER A 48 -7.78 -15.61 -16.13
N VAL A 49 -9.08 -15.33 -16.08
CA VAL A 49 -9.75 -14.87 -14.86
C VAL A 49 -10.93 -15.77 -14.55
N ALA A 50 -11.03 -16.23 -13.30
CA ALA A 50 -12.24 -16.82 -12.75
C ALA A 50 -12.77 -15.93 -11.63
N ALA A 51 -13.98 -15.38 -11.76
CA ALA A 51 -14.46 -14.41 -10.78
C ALA A 51 -15.94 -14.54 -10.40
N PHE A 52 -16.23 -14.14 -9.17
CA PHE A 52 -17.59 -13.81 -8.74
C PHE A 52 -17.93 -12.38 -9.15
N CYS A 53 -19.11 -12.21 -9.73
CA CYS A 53 -19.70 -10.90 -9.96
C CYS A 53 -21.22 -11.00 -10.10
N PRO A 54 -21.96 -9.90 -9.87
CA PRO A 54 -23.38 -9.87 -10.16
C PRO A 54 -23.64 -10.19 -11.63
N ARG A 55 -24.72 -10.93 -11.90
CA ARG A 55 -25.11 -11.33 -13.27
C ARG A 55 -25.13 -10.17 -14.27
N TYR A 56 -25.52 -8.97 -13.85
CA TYR A 56 -25.57 -7.80 -14.74
C TYR A 56 -24.19 -7.25 -15.13
N LEU A 57 -23.12 -7.62 -14.42
CA LEU A 57 -21.74 -7.23 -14.77
C LEU A 57 -21.04 -8.25 -15.67
N VAL A 58 -21.60 -9.44 -15.89
CA VAL A 58 -20.90 -10.55 -16.59
C VAL A 58 -20.47 -10.17 -18.00
N ASP A 59 -21.36 -9.58 -18.79
CA ASP A 59 -21.07 -9.22 -20.18
C ASP A 59 -20.04 -8.08 -20.27
N GLU A 60 -20.16 -7.08 -19.40
CA GLU A 60 -19.21 -5.96 -19.31
C GLU A 60 -17.83 -6.44 -18.85
N ALA A 61 -17.79 -7.31 -17.83
CA ALA A 61 -16.56 -7.93 -17.33
C ALA A 61 -15.86 -8.73 -18.42
N LYS A 62 -16.62 -9.55 -19.16
CA LYS A 62 -16.09 -10.35 -20.27
C LYS A 62 -15.48 -9.46 -21.34
N SER A 63 -16.25 -8.48 -21.84
CA SER A 63 -15.80 -7.52 -22.86
C SER A 63 -14.53 -6.77 -22.43
N TYR A 64 -14.51 -6.28 -21.20
CA TYR A 64 -13.35 -5.58 -20.65
C TYR A 64 -12.11 -6.48 -20.55
N LEU A 65 -12.26 -7.68 -20.00
CA LEU A 65 -11.15 -8.62 -19.84
C LEU A 65 -10.60 -9.10 -21.19
N GLU A 66 -11.47 -9.34 -22.17
CA GLU A 66 -11.07 -9.64 -23.56
C GLU A 66 -10.26 -8.49 -24.17
N SER A 67 -10.65 -7.24 -23.92
CA SER A 67 -9.86 -6.06 -24.36
C SER A 67 -8.46 -6.01 -23.71
N CYS A 68 -8.32 -6.57 -22.51
CA CYS A 68 -7.05 -6.77 -21.82
C CYS A 68 -6.36 -8.10 -22.19
N SER A 69 -6.72 -8.73 -23.31
CA SER A 69 -6.12 -9.99 -23.79
C SER A 69 -6.24 -11.17 -22.82
N CYS A 70 -7.23 -11.16 -21.93
CA CYS A 70 -7.58 -12.32 -21.10
C CYS A 70 -7.97 -13.50 -21.99
N LYS A 71 -7.36 -14.67 -21.77
CA LYS A 71 -7.60 -15.86 -22.61
C LYS A 71 -8.99 -16.44 -22.41
N GLU A 72 -9.42 -16.48 -21.15
CA GLU A 72 -10.71 -17.02 -20.75
C GLU A 72 -11.23 -16.26 -19.54
N PHE A 73 -12.53 -15.98 -19.54
CA PHE A 73 -13.25 -15.49 -18.38
C PHE A 73 -14.24 -16.57 -17.92
N ILE A 74 -14.04 -17.07 -16.70
CA ILE A 74 -14.87 -18.09 -16.05
C ILE A 74 -15.71 -17.38 -14.98
N TRP A 75 -17.02 -17.33 -15.17
CA TRP A 75 -17.92 -16.80 -14.16
C TRP A 75 -18.14 -17.85 -13.07
N LEU A 76 -17.56 -17.65 -11.88
CA LEU A 76 -17.60 -18.62 -10.79
C LEU A 76 -18.97 -18.67 -10.09
N GLY A 77 -19.67 -17.54 -10.06
CA GLY A 77 -20.81 -17.39 -9.19
C GLY A 77 -21.40 -15.98 -9.20
N ASP A 78 -22.69 -15.92 -8.85
CA ASP A 78 -23.43 -14.67 -8.75
C ASP A 78 -23.15 -13.99 -7.41
N VAL A 79 -23.08 -12.65 -7.43
CA VAL A 79 -23.06 -11.84 -6.21
C VAL A 79 -24.44 -11.24 -6.03
N ILE A 80 -25.12 -11.61 -4.95
CA ILE A 80 -26.47 -11.15 -4.65
C ILE A 80 -26.52 -10.34 -3.35
N GLY A 81 -27.60 -9.58 -3.17
CA GLY A 81 -27.84 -8.79 -1.96
C GLY A 81 -27.04 -7.49 -1.86
N ALA A 82 -26.08 -7.26 -2.78
CA ALA A 82 -25.31 -6.04 -2.88
C ALA A 82 -25.05 -5.65 -4.35
N PRO A 83 -24.87 -4.35 -4.65
CA PRO A 83 -24.52 -3.87 -5.99
C PRO A 83 -23.04 -4.10 -6.35
N ASN A 84 -22.25 -4.66 -5.45
CA ASN A 84 -20.83 -4.93 -5.65
C ASN A 84 -20.03 -3.68 -6.10
N VAL A 85 -20.32 -2.55 -5.44
CA VAL A 85 -19.67 -1.25 -5.67
C VAL A 85 -18.86 -0.88 -4.44
N VAL A 86 -17.59 -0.58 -4.64
CA VAL A 86 -16.68 -0.09 -3.60
C VAL A 86 -16.50 1.40 -3.78
N ILE A 87 -16.92 2.19 -2.79
CA ILE A 87 -16.66 3.63 -2.76
C ILE A 87 -15.28 3.87 -2.18
N ILE A 88 -14.52 4.77 -2.81
CA ILE A 88 -13.15 5.14 -2.41
C ILE A 88 -13.14 6.63 -2.06
N GLN A 89 -12.73 6.96 -0.84
CA GLN A 89 -12.64 8.35 -0.35
C GLN A 89 -11.30 9.00 -0.70
N ASP A 90 -10.19 8.31 -0.44
CA ASP A 90 -8.83 8.78 -0.75
C ASP A 90 -8.13 7.79 -1.68
N ALA A 91 -7.81 8.25 -2.88
CA ALA A 91 -7.12 7.47 -3.90
C ALA A 91 -5.59 7.51 -3.78
N THR A 92 -4.99 8.24 -2.85
CA THR A 92 -3.52 8.44 -2.76
C THR A 92 -2.87 7.74 -1.56
N GLU A 93 -3.68 7.15 -0.67
CA GLU A 93 -3.20 6.45 0.53
C GLU A 93 -2.34 7.37 1.42
N VAL A 94 -2.73 8.63 1.62
CA VAL A 94 -2.08 9.46 2.66
C VAL A 94 -2.43 8.94 4.06
N GLY A 95 -3.55 8.23 4.19
CA GLY A 95 -3.96 7.47 5.35
C GLY A 95 -4.87 6.30 4.97
N HIS A 96 -5.86 5.99 5.80
CA HIS A 96 -6.91 5.04 5.43
C HIS A 96 -7.69 5.53 4.21
N GLN A 97 -7.75 4.72 3.16
CA GLN A 97 -8.39 5.07 1.87
C GLN A 97 -9.93 5.18 1.94
N GLY A 98 -10.53 4.77 3.07
CA GLY A 98 -11.97 4.89 3.33
C GLY A 98 -12.82 4.03 2.40
N TYR A 99 -12.42 2.77 2.18
CA TYR A 99 -13.19 1.84 1.34
C TYR A 99 -14.55 1.53 1.97
N GLU A 100 -15.60 1.80 1.20
CA GLU A 100 -16.98 1.48 1.59
C GLU A 100 -17.62 0.52 0.58
N ASP A 101 -17.75 -0.75 0.96
CA ASP A 101 -18.50 -1.75 0.19
C ASP A 101 -19.99 -1.59 0.44
N LEU A 102 -20.72 -1.17 -0.59
CA LEU A 102 -22.14 -0.85 -0.49
C LEU A 102 -22.96 -2.10 -0.21
N MET A 103 -23.80 -2.04 0.84
CA MET A 103 -24.62 -3.15 1.31
C MET A 103 -23.82 -4.41 1.69
N ARG A 104 -22.57 -4.25 2.14
CA ARG A 104 -21.67 -5.35 2.55
C ARG A 104 -22.32 -6.39 3.47
N ASP A 105 -23.22 -5.99 4.37
CA ASP A 105 -23.86 -6.91 5.33
C ASP A 105 -24.89 -7.85 4.68
N ARG A 106 -25.35 -7.51 3.48
CA ARG A 106 -26.31 -8.32 2.71
C ARG A 106 -25.65 -9.07 1.56
N LYS A 107 -24.38 -8.78 1.25
CA LYS A 107 -23.61 -9.41 0.17
C LYS A 107 -23.44 -10.90 0.41
N GLN A 108 -23.83 -11.70 -0.58
CA GLN A 108 -23.62 -13.15 -0.59
C GLN A 108 -23.05 -13.58 -1.94
N LEU A 109 -22.13 -14.52 -1.91
CA LEU A 109 -21.53 -15.12 -3.10
C LEU A 109 -22.11 -16.51 -3.30
N LEU A 110 -22.79 -16.72 -4.42
CA LEU A 110 -23.41 -18.00 -4.78
C LEU A 110 -22.58 -18.66 -5.87
N LEU A 111 -21.85 -19.72 -5.50
CA LEU A 111 -21.09 -20.52 -6.44
C LEU A 111 -22.02 -21.19 -7.45
N GLN A 112 -21.61 -21.22 -8.72
CA GLN A 112 -22.29 -22.04 -9.73
C GLN A 112 -21.86 -23.50 -9.60
N GLU A 113 -22.82 -24.41 -9.52
CA GLU A 113 -22.53 -25.84 -9.54
C GLU A 113 -23.07 -26.49 -10.83
N PRO A 114 -22.21 -27.19 -11.61
CA PRO A 114 -20.76 -27.36 -11.43
C PRO A 114 -19.93 -26.22 -12.04
N VAL A 115 -18.88 -25.76 -11.35
CA VAL A 115 -17.82 -24.94 -11.99
C VAL A 115 -16.94 -25.89 -12.80
N GLN A 116 -16.94 -25.74 -14.12
CA GLN A 116 -16.11 -26.54 -15.04
C GLN A 116 -14.90 -25.71 -15.51
N GLY A 117 -13.79 -26.37 -15.84
CA GLY A 117 -12.64 -25.70 -16.47
C GLY A 117 -11.46 -25.43 -15.54
N LEU A 118 -11.71 -25.36 -14.23
CA LEU A 118 -10.68 -25.02 -13.24
C LEU A 118 -9.59 -26.10 -13.13
N GLU A 119 -9.91 -27.36 -13.42
CA GLU A 119 -8.95 -28.47 -13.36
C GLU A 119 -7.83 -28.39 -14.41
N ALA A 120 -8.00 -27.56 -15.45
CA ALA A 120 -6.98 -27.34 -16.46
C ALA A 120 -5.80 -26.49 -15.96
N TYR A 121 -6.03 -25.63 -14.96
CA TYR A 121 -5.07 -24.63 -14.51
C TYR A 121 -4.14 -25.15 -13.42
N ARG A 122 -2.82 -24.99 -13.62
CA ARG A 122 -1.77 -25.47 -12.69
C ARG A 122 -1.17 -24.38 -11.82
N GLN A 123 -1.31 -23.13 -12.24
CA GLN A 123 -0.85 -21.96 -11.50
C GLN A 123 -2.04 -21.05 -11.25
N VAL A 124 -2.30 -20.77 -9.98
CA VAL A 124 -3.47 -20.02 -9.55
C VAL A 124 -3.06 -18.94 -8.56
N LEU A 125 -3.43 -17.69 -8.83
CA LEU A 125 -3.38 -16.59 -7.88
C LEU A 125 -4.80 -16.34 -7.36
N VAL A 126 -5.01 -16.49 -6.07
CA VAL A 126 -6.30 -16.27 -5.43
C VAL A 126 -6.25 -15.01 -4.58
N PHE A 127 -7.22 -14.13 -4.80
CA PHE A 127 -7.61 -13.07 -3.91
C PHE A 127 -8.81 -13.59 -3.11
N PRO A 128 -8.63 -13.98 -1.83
CA PRO A 128 -9.73 -14.46 -1.01
C PRO A 128 -10.85 -13.43 -0.93
N GLY A 129 -12.06 -13.93 -0.76
CA GLY A 129 -13.26 -13.13 -0.59
C GLY A 129 -14.25 -13.90 0.28
N ARG A 130 -15.52 -13.53 0.23
CA ARG A 130 -16.57 -14.15 1.08
C ARG A 130 -17.10 -15.49 0.55
N PHE A 131 -16.30 -16.19 -0.24
CA PHE A 131 -16.63 -17.49 -0.82
C PHE A 131 -15.89 -18.62 -0.08
N ASP A 132 -16.46 -19.83 -0.13
CA ASP A 132 -15.89 -20.99 0.56
C ASP A 132 -14.63 -21.51 -0.15
N MET A 133 -13.49 -21.29 0.50
CA MET A 133 -12.17 -21.73 0.07
C MET A 133 -12.04 -23.25 0.00
N HIS A 134 -12.76 -24.01 0.82
CA HIS A 134 -12.72 -25.46 0.79
C HIS A 134 -13.42 -26.01 -0.46
N THR A 135 -14.63 -25.50 -0.74
CA THR A 135 -15.37 -25.85 -1.96
C THR A 135 -14.59 -25.46 -3.21
N LEU A 136 -13.97 -24.27 -3.23
CA LEU A 136 -13.12 -23.84 -4.34
C LEU A 136 -11.92 -24.78 -4.55
N ALA A 137 -11.28 -25.25 -3.48
CA ALA A 137 -10.12 -26.14 -3.56
C ALA A 137 -10.42 -27.46 -4.29
N ALA A 138 -11.66 -27.97 -4.15
CA ALA A 138 -12.11 -29.22 -4.76
C ALA A 138 -12.26 -29.13 -6.29
N SER A 139 -12.43 -27.93 -6.83
CA SER A 139 -12.57 -27.70 -8.27
C SER A 139 -11.25 -27.70 -9.04
N PHE A 140 -10.12 -27.71 -8.34
CA PHE A 140 -8.78 -27.71 -8.96
C PHE A 140 -8.12 -29.08 -8.89
N ALA A 141 -7.31 -29.38 -9.90
CA ALA A 141 -6.56 -30.62 -9.95
C ALA A 141 -5.48 -30.72 -8.83
N PRO A 142 -5.20 -31.92 -8.28
CA PRO A 142 -4.40 -32.07 -7.05
C PRO A 142 -2.99 -31.47 -7.08
N ASP A 143 -2.37 -31.41 -8.26
CA ASP A 143 -1.03 -30.86 -8.52
C ASP A 143 -1.04 -29.36 -8.89
N ALA A 144 -2.20 -28.70 -8.86
CA ALA A 144 -2.25 -27.24 -8.99
C ALA A 144 -1.59 -26.55 -7.78
N SER A 145 -0.91 -25.44 -8.07
CA SER A 145 -0.16 -24.62 -7.13
C SER A 145 -0.79 -23.25 -6.94
N PHE A 146 -0.76 -22.73 -5.72
CA PHE A 146 -1.53 -21.55 -5.32
C PHE A 146 -0.66 -20.46 -4.72
N ALA A 147 -0.84 -19.24 -5.20
CA ALA A 147 -0.44 -18.02 -4.53
C ALA A 147 -1.68 -17.35 -3.93
N PHE A 148 -1.56 -16.79 -2.74
CA PHE A 148 -2.65 -16.06 -2.08
C PHE A 148 -2.24 -14.62 -1.78
N ASP A 149 -3.05 -13.65 -2.21
CA ASP A 149 -2.98 -12.30 -1.68
C ASP A 149 -4.03 -12.14 -0.57
N ILE A 150 -3.59 -12.29 0.68
CA ILE A 150 -4.44 -12.32 1.87
C ILE A 150 -4.57 -10.93 2.52
N ALA A 151 -4.44 -9.87 1.72
CA ALA A 151 -4.58 -8.51 2.21
C ALA A 151 -6.00 -8.19 2.73
N TYR A 152 -7.03 -8.87 2.20
CA TYR A 152 -8.44 -8.63 2.48
C TYR A 152 -9.20 -9.92 2.80
N ASP A 153 -10.33 -9.77 3.49
CA ASP A 153 -11.36 -10.81 3.71
C ASP A 153 -10.84 -12.16 4.25
N LEU A 154 -9.74 -12.13 5.00
CA LEU A 154 -9.18 -13.30 5.67
C LEU A 154 -8.89 -13.00 7.14
N ASP A 155 -9.71 -13.57 8.03
CA ASP A 155 -9.53 -13.43 9.48
C ASP A 155 -8.46 -14.36 10.04
N ASP A 156 -8.29 -15.55 9.44
CA ASP A 156 -7.30 -16.54 9.88
C ASP A 156 -6.72 -17.30 8.69
N VAL A 157 -5.43 -17.61 8.78
CA VAL A 157 -4.71 -18.40 7.78
C VAL A 157 -5.26 -19.83 7.71
N SER A 158 -5.86 -20.36 8.79
CA SER A 158 -6.48 -21.69 8.81
C SER A 158 -7.58 -21.88 7.77
N SER A 159 -8.22 -20.79 7.32
CA SER A 159 -9.20 -20.84 6.23
C SER A 159 -8.59 -21.34 4.90
N LEU A 160 -7.26 -21.37 4.80
CA LEU A 160 -6.51 -21.86 3.65
C LEU A 160 -5.92 -23.26 3.87
N ASP A 161 -6.27 -23.96 4.95
CA ASP A 161 -5.71 -25.29 5.28
C ASP A 161 -5.92 -26.34 4.16
N ALA A 162 -7.01 -26.23 3.40
CA ALA A 162 -7.27 -27.08 2.23
C ALA A 162 -6.20 -26.98 1.12
N PHE A 163 -5.38 -25.92 1.15
CA PHE A 163 -4.30 -25.66 0.19
C PHE A 163 -2.90 -25.92 0.76
N ARG A 164 -2.82 -26.47 1.98
CA ARG A 164 -1.54 -26.78 2.64
C ARG A 164 -0.70 -27.71 1.78
N GLY A 165 0.57 -27.35 1.57
CA GLY A 165 1.51 -28.09 0.72
C GLY A 165 1.32 -27.88 -0.80
N ARG A 166 0.25 -27.19 -1.22
CA ARG A 166 0.04 -26.70 -2.58
C ARG A 166 0.26 -25.18 -2.70
N THR A 167 0.45 -24.51 -1.58
CA THR A 167 0.71 -23.07 -1.52
C THR A 167 2.17 -22.78 -1.88
N VAL A 168 2.42 -21.89 -2.83
CA VAL A 168 3.76 -21.46 -3.25
C VAL A 168 4.12 -20.06 -2.76
N ALA A 169 3.13 -19.17 -2.59
CA ALA A 169 3.34 -17.81 -2.14
C ALA A 169 2.18 -17.35 -1.26
N VAL A 170 2.52 -16.66 -0.16
CA VAL A 170 1.57 -15.86 0.63
C VAL A 170 1.98 -14.41 0.48
N ILE A 171 1.03 -13.53 0.23
CA ILE A 171 1.26 -12.12 -0.02
C ILE A 171 0.30 -11.33 0.87
N ILE A 172 0.81 -10.34 1.58
CA ILE A 172 0.02 -9.55 2.52
C ILE A 172 0.54 -8.11 2.57
N SER A 173 -0.27 -7.19 3.06
CA SER A 173 0.05 -5.77 3.23
C SER A 173 -0.02 -5.35 4.70
N THR A 174 0.74 -4.33 5.07
CA THR A 174 0.62 -3.66 6.38
C THR A 174 -0.76 -3.05 6.62
N SER A 175 -1.56 -2.86 5.56
CA SER A 175 -2.96 -2.41 5.66
C SER A 175 -3.96 -3.52 6.04
N SER A 176 -3.53 -4.79 6.09
CA SER A 176 -4.39 -5.93 6.42
C SER A 176 -4.70 -6.01 7.92
N ALA A 177 -5.94 -6.34 8.26
CA ALA A 177 -6.34 -6.64 9.64
C ALA A 177 -5.57 -7.83 10.25
N LEU A 178 -5.18 -8.79 9.41
CA LEU A 178 -4.37 -9.94 9.85
C LEU A 178 -2.94 -9.51 10.19
N PHE A 179 -2.35 -8.59 9.40
CA PHE A 179 -1.06 -7.98 9.75
C PHE A 179 -1.16 -7.18 11.06
N GLU A 180 -2.21 -6.36 11.23
CA GLU A 180 -2.42 -5.57 12.45
C GLU A 180 -2.41 -6.45 13.71
N ARG A 181 -2.98 -7.66 13.62
CA ARG A 181 -3.03 -8.64 14.72
C ARG A 181 -1.75 -9.43 14.93
N LEU A 182 -1.11 -9.91 13.84
CA LEU A 182 -0.04 -10.91 13.92
C LEU A 182 1.35 -10.37 13.63
N GLY A 183 1.45 -9.20 13.00
CA GLY A 183 2.66 -8.67 12.40
C GLY A 183 3.04 -7.25 12.81
N LYS A 184 2.12 -6.48 13.40
CA LYS A 184 2.32 -5.05 13.68
C LYS A 184 3.53 -4.76 14.57
N ASP A 185 3.61 -5.41 15.73
CA ASP A 185 4.66 -5.17 16.73
C ASP A 185 5.91 -5.99 16.43
N ASP A 186 5.71 -7.21 15.93
CA ASP A 186 6.77 -8.11 15.49
C ASP A 186 6.26 -8.99 14.33
N VAL A 187 7.09 -9.17 13.31
CA VAL A 187 6.72 -9.91 12.09
C VAL A 187 6.73 -11.42 12.28
N SER A 188 7.36 -11.94 13.35
CA SER A 188 7.54 -13.38 13.56
C SER A 188 6.22 -14.15 13.67
N GLY A 189 5.19 -13.56 14.27
CA GLY A 189 3.86 -14.15 14.41
C GLY A 189 3.21 -14.39 13.05
N LEU A 190 3.23 -13.37 12.18
CA LEU A 190 2.75 -13.45 10.81
C LEU A 190 3.54 -14.48 9.98
N VAL A 191 4.87 -14.49 10.07
CA VAL A 191 5.71 -15.48 9.38
C VAL A 191 5.38 -16.90 9.84
N SER A 192 5.19 -17.10 11.15
CA SER A 192 4.85 -18.41 11.72
C SER A 192 3.48 -18.88 11.26
N ALA A 193 2.49 -17.98 11.21
CA ALA A 193 1.18 -18.28 10.67
C ALA A 193 1.24 -18.64 9.18
N ALA A 194 1.98 -17.89 8.37
CA ALA A 194 2.15 -18.22 6.95
C ALA A 194 2.86 -19.57 6.74
N LYS A 195 3.85 -19.92 7.58
CA LYS A 195 4.59 -21.19 7.53
C LYS A 195 3.69 -22.43 7.67
N THR A 196 2.50 -22.33 8.27
CA THR A 196 1.58 -23.48 8.41
C THR A 196 1.10 -24.02 7.06
N LEU A 197 0.97 -23.15 6.05
CA LEU A 197 0.57 -23.48 4.68
C LEU A 197 1.69 -24.10 3.84
N LEU A 198 2.93 -24.06 4.36
CA LEU A 198 4.17 -24.48 3.69
C LEU A 198 4.48 -23.72 2.38
N PRO A 199 4.38 -22.38 2.34
CA PRO A 199 4.71 -21.60 1.15
C PRO A 199 6.23 -21.59 0.88
N LYS A 200 6.61 -21.31 -0.38
CA LYS A 200 8.02 -21.05 -0.71
C LYS A 200 8.44 -19.67 -0.26
N ILE A 201 7.55 -18.68 -0.43
CA ILE A 201 7.81 -17.29 -0.07
C ILE A 201 6.64 -16.64 0.67
N LEU A 202 6.95 -15.64 1.48
CA LEU A 202 6.00 -14.65 2.00
C LEU A 202 6.43 -13.27 1.51
N LEU A 203 5.55 -12.52 0.85
CA LEU A 203 5.78 -11.12 0.50
C LEU A 203 4.94 -10.22 1.43
N LEU A 204 5.61 -9.37 2.20
CA LEU A 204 4.99 -8.32 3.00
C LEU A 204 5.15 -6.97 2.29
N LYS A 205 4.06 -6.38 1.83
CA LYS A 205 4.00 -5.05 1.22
C LYS A 205 3.89 -4.00 2.32
N GLU A 206 4.76 -3.01 2.31
CA GLU A 206 4.90 -2.01 3.38
C GLU A 206 4.78 -0.59 2.81
N ASN A 207 3.82 -0.40 1.89
CA ASN A 207 3.49 0.88 1.25
C ASN A 207 4.72 1.70 0.82
N ARG A 208 4.86 2.96 1.25
CA ARG A 208 6.00 3.84 0.89
C ARG A 208 7.35 3.36 1.44
N GLY A 209 7.35 2.35 2.31
CA GLY A 209 8.55 1.72 2.85
C GLY A 209 9.11 0.58 1.99
N GLY A 210 8.45 0.22 0.88
CA GLY A 210 8.84 -0.90 0.02
C GLY A 210 8.14 -2.19 0.41
N SER A 211 8.86 -3.30 0.34
CA SER A 211 8.37 -4.61 0.76
C SER A 211 9.52 -5.49 1.26
N ARG A 212 9.16 -6.54 2.00
CA ARG A 212 10.07 -7.62 2.40
C ARG A 212 9.63 -8.94 1.80
N LEU A 213 10.55 -9.57 1.07
CA LEU A 213 10.39 -10.92 0.52
C LEU A 213 11.12 -11.90 1.43
N PHE A 214 10.34 -12.71 2.15
CA PHE A 214 10.84 -13.79 2.99
C PHE A 214 10.91 -15.07 2.16
N ASP A 215 12.12 -15.61 1.97
CA ASP A 215 12.33 -16.96 1.46
C ASP A 215 12.20 -17.93 2.63
N ILE A 216 11.06 -18.63 2.69
CA ILE A 216 10.70 -19.48 3.83
C ILE A 216 11.59 -20.72 3.89
N LEU A 217 12.09 -21.18 2.75
CA LEU A 217 12.94 -22.37 2.66
C LEU A 217 14.38 -22.07 3.08
N ARG A 218 14.87 -20.88 2.76
CA ARG A 218 16.24 -20.45 3.07
C ARG A 218 16.37 -19.63 4.35
N ASP A 219 15.25 -19.23 4.94
CA ASP A 219 15.17 -18.34 6.10
C ASP A 219 15.91 -17.01 5.87
N THR A 220 15.79 -16.48 4.65
CA THR A 220 16.39 -15.20 4.24
C THR A 220 15.33 -14.15 3.97
N VAL A 221 15.67 -12.88 4.19
CA VAL A 221 14.79 -11.75 3.90
C VAL A 221 15.49 -10.82 2.92
N GLU A 222 14.83 -10.49 1.83
CA GLU A 222 15.25 -9.46 0.89
C GLU A 222 14.32 -8.24 1.01
N GLU A 223 14.90 -7.04 1.16
CA GLU A 223 14.16 -5.79 1.10
C GLU A 223 14.08 -5.31 -0.35
N ILE A 224 12.86 -5.12 -0.85
CA ILE A 224 12.60 -4.54 -2.17
C ILE A 224 12.17 -3.08 -1.94
N PRO A 225 12.96 -2.08 -2.37
CA PRO A 225 12.67 -0.68 -2.12
C PRO A 225 11.46 -0.20 -2.93
N ALA A 226 10.71 0.77 -2.37
CA ALA A 226 9.71 1.51 -3.12
C ALA A 226 10.37 2.61 -3.96
N THR A 227 9.89 2.80 -5.18
CA THR A 227 10.20 4.01 -5.95
C THR A 227 9.13 5.05 -5.64
N LEU A 228 9.50 6.08 -4.87
CA LEU A 228 8.58 7.14 -4.50
C LEU A 228 8.45 8.17 -5.61
N GLY A 229 7.22 8.50 -5.97
CA GLY A 229 6.86 9.47 -6.99
C GLY A 229 5.47 10.04 -6.73
N GLN A 230 4.93 10.78 -7.69
CA GLN A 230 3.57 11.29 -7.58
C GLN A 230 2.57 10.12 -7.64
N THR A 231 1.76 9.96 -6.60
CA THR A 231 0.68 8.96 -6.58
C THR A 231 -0.60 9.56 -7.15
N VAL A 232 -1.08 9.01 -8.26
CA VAL A 232 -2.38 9.37 -8.86
C VAL A 232 -3.49 8.45 -8.36
N ASN A 233 -3.18 7.16 -8.15
CA ASN A 233 -4.13 6.17 -7.65
C ASN A 233 -3.42 4.97 -6.99
N SER A 234 -3.66 4.75 -5.71
CA SER A 234 -3.13 3.63 -4.90
C SER A 234 -4.05 2.41 -4.89
N VAL A 235 -5.32 2.55 -5.31
CA VAL A 235 -6.28 1.44 -5.36
C VAL A 235 -5.83 0.41 -6.40
N GLY A 236 -5.66 -0.84 -5.96
CA GLY A 236 -5.24 -1.97 -6.79
C GLY A 236 -3.74 -2.08 -7.07
N VAL A 237 -2.91 -1.18 -6.52
CA VAL A 237 -1.44 -1.25 -6.65
C VAL A 237 -0.90 -2.54 -6.05
N GLY A 238 -1.45 -2.96 -4.91
CA GLY A 238 -1.12 -4.25 -4.29
C GLY A 238 -1.45 -5.44 -5.17
N ASP A 239 -2.59 -5.43 -5.86
CA ASP A 239 -3.05 -6.54 -6.70
C ASP A 239 -2.15 -6.70 -7.95
N VAL A 240 -1.76 -5.57 -8.55
CA VAL A 240 -0.80 -5.55 -9.67
C VAL A 240 0.54 -6.13 -9.23
N TYR A 241 1.03 -5.77 -8.03
CA TYR A 241 2.26 -6.36 -7.50
C TYR A 241 2.12 -7.88 -7.42
N SER A 242 1.09 -8.39 -6.74
CA SER A 242 0.89 -9.84 -6.57
C SER A 242 0.82 -10.57 -7.89
N ALA A 243 0.05 -10.05 -8.84
CA ALA A 243 -0.16 -10.68 -10.13
C ALA A 243 1.15 -10.77 -10.93
N VAL A 244 1.88 -9.67 -11.03
CA VAL A 244 3.15 -9.62 -11.78
C VAL A 244 4.24 -10.44 -11.10
N LEU A 245 4.30 -10.43 -9.76
CA LEU A 245 5.20 -11.32 -8.99
C LEU A 245 4.95 -12.79 -9.36
N VAL A 246 3.70 -13.25 -9.24
CA VAL A 246 3.36 -14.66 -9.45
C VAL A 246 3.56 -15.04 -10.91
N GLY A 247 3.10 -14.19 -11.84
CA GLY A 247 3.19 -14.43 -13.28
C GLY A 247 4.62 -14.48 -13.84
N LEU A 248 5.60 -13.89 -13.15
CA LEU A 248 7.00 -13.91 -13.56
C LEU A 248 7.87 -14.88 -12.74
N ALA A 249 7.39 -15.38 -11.60
CA ALA A 249 8.18 -16.18 -10.67
C ALA A 249 8.75 -17.46 -11.29
N ALA A 250 8.00 -18.13 -12.17
CA ALA A 250 8.46 -19.36 -12.83
C ALA A 250 9.67 -19.11 -13.76
N ASN A 251 9.70 -17.96 -14.44
CA ASN A 251 10.71 -17.63 -15.45
C ASN A 251 11.92 -16.89 -14.86
N LEU A 252 11.70 -16.04 -13.86
CA LEU A 252 12.73 -15.15 -13.33
C LEU A 252 13.21 -15.54 -11.91
N GLY A 253 12.44 -16.39 -11.22
CA GLY A 253 12.59 -16.61 -9.78
C GLY A 253 11.93 -15.51 -8.94
N TRP A 254 11.66 -15.82 -7.67
CA TRP A 254 10.85 -14.96 -6.79
C TRP A 254 11.45 -13.57 -6.53
N SER A 255 12.77 -13.49 -6.32
CA SER A 255 13.45 -12.20 -6.08
C SER A 255 13.31 -11.26 -7.29
N ALA A 256 13.72 -11.70 -8.47
CA ALA A 256 13.62 -10.91 -9.69
C ALA A 256 12.16 -10.55 -10.04
N ALA A 257 11.23 -11.49 -9.83
CA ALA A 257 9.81 -11.23 -10.01
C ALA A 257 9.27 -10.21 -9.00
N ALA A 258 9.79 -10.16 -7.77
CA ALA A 258 9.39 -9.18 -6.76
C ALA A 258 9.83 -7.76 -7.15
N TRP A 259 11.05 -7.61 -7.68
CA TRP A 259 11.51 -6.34 -8.24
C TRP A 259 10.64 -5.87 -9.41
N ARG A 260 10.27 -6.77 -10.33
CA ARG A 260 9.39 -6.44 -11.46
C ARG A 260 7.95 -6.14 -11.04
N GLY A 261 7.43 -6.87 -10.06
CA GLY A 261 6.12 -6.62 -9.48
C GLY A 261 6.05 -5.25 -8.81
N CYS A 262 7.07 -4.87 -8.03
CA CYS A 262 7.18 -3.55 -7.42
C CYS A 262 7.26 -2.43 -8.48
N GLN A 263 8.04 -2.65 -9.54
CA GLN A 263 8.15 -1.71 -10.66
C GLN A 263 6.79 -1.51 -11.36
N ALA A 264 6.07 -2.59 -11.68
CA ALA A 264 4.74 -2.50 -12.28
C ALA A 264 3.72 -1.82 -11.35
N ALA A 265 3.74 -2.14 -10.06
CA ALA A 265 2.90 -1.53 -9.05
C ALA A 265 3.14 -0.01 -8.94
N THR A 266 4.41 0.42 -9.00
CA THR A 266 4.78 1.84 -9.01
C THR A 266 4.21 2.56 -10.23
N ILE A 267 4.30 1.97 -11.43
CA ILE A 267 3.76 2.61 -12.64
C ILE A 267 2.23 2.63 -12.58
N TYR A 268 1.61 1.59 -12.01
CA TYR A 268 0.16 1.56 -11.79
C TYR A 268 -0.31 2.66 -10.83
N SER A 269 0.55 3.09 -9.90
CA SER A 269 0.20 4.17 -8.97
C SER A 269 0.18 5.55 -9.63
N GLN A 270 0.85 5.70 -10.78
CA GLN A 270 1.09 6.98 -11.45
C GLN A 270 0.06 7.29 -12.54
N THR A 271 -0.79 6.32 -12.93
CA THR A 271 -1.81 6.52 -13.95
C THR A 271 -3.02 5.64 -13.70
N THR A 272 -4.15 6.04 -14.24
CA THR A 272 -5.38 5.22 -14.28
C THR A 272 -5.78 4.83 -15.70
N PHE A 273 -5.01 5.26 -16.70
CA PHE A 273 -5.26 4.95 -18.10
C PHE A 273 -4.53 3.65 -18.45
N PRO A 274 -5.26 2.56 -18.78
CA PRO A 274 -4.64 1.25 -19.00
C PRO A 274 -3.58 1.26 -20.11
N ASP A 275 -3.78 2.00 -21.19
CA ASP A 275 -2.82 2.06 -22.30
C ASP A 275 -1.50 2.75 -21.92
N ASP A 276 -1.59 3.86 -21.16
CA ASP A 276 -0.41 4.53 -20.60
C ASP A 276 0.33 3.59 -19.65
N PHE A 277 -0.41 2.93 -18.75
CA PHE A 277 0.13 1.95 -17.82
C PHE A 277 0.88 0.83 -18.56
N ARG A 278 0.27 0.20 -19.56
CA ARG A 278 0.90 -0.86 -20.35
C ARG A 278 2.15 -0.38 -21.07
N ARG A 279 2.07 0.76 -21.76
CA ARG A 279 3.21 1.34 -22.46
C ARG A 279 4.39 1.54 -21.51
N ASP A 280 4.14 2.10 -20.33
CA ASP A 280 5.20 2.48 -19.42
C ASP A 280 5.77 1.29 -18.65
N VAL A 281 4.95 0.26 -18.32
CA VAL A 281 5.44 -1.04 -17.83
C VAL A 281 6.37 -1.70 -18.84
N GLN A 282 5.94 -1.80 -20.11
CA GLN A 282 6.74 -2.42 -21.16
C GLN A 282 8.07 -1.70 -21.37
N ARG A 283 8.07 -0.36 -21.35
CA ARG A 283 9.31 0.44 -21.42
C ARG A 283 10.23 0.17 -20.24
N CYS A 284 9.69 0.14 -19.03
CA CYS A 284 10.48 -0.10 -17.81
C CYS A 284 11.04 -1.53 -17.74
N PHE A 285 10.36 -2.50 -18.37
CA PHE A 285 10.83 -3.89 -18.43
C PHE A 285 12.02 -4.08 -19.37
N LEU A 286 12.29 -3.14 -20.29
CA LEU A 286 13.51 -3.13 -21.11
C LEU A 286 14.77 -2.86 -20.28
N LEU A 287 14.63 -2.24 -19.10
CA LEU A 287 15.75 -2.02 -18.19
C LEU A 287 16.19 -3.36 -17.57
N GLY A 288 17.47 -3.70 -17.67
CA GLY A 288 18.02 -4.91 -17.05
C GLY A 288 17.86 -4.92 -15.54
N LEU A 289 17.71 -6.12 -14.94
CA LEU A 289 17.43 -6.27 -13.51
C LEU A 289 18.54 -5.66 -12.62
N SER A 290 19.81 -5.83 -12.98
CA SER A 290 20.92 -5.24 -12.23
C SER A 290 20.90 -3.71 -12.26
N ALA A 291 20.51 -3.11 -13.39
CA ALA A 291 20.35 -1.68 -13.51
C ALA A 291 19.16 -1.18 -12.67
N LEU A 292 18.04 -1.91 -12.69
CA LEU A 292 16.88 -1.63 -11.81
C LEU A 292 17.29 -1.65 -10.33
N GLN A 293 18.00 -2.68 -9.89
CA GLN A 293 18.49 -2.80 -8.51
C GLN A 293 19.47 -1.68 -8.15
N SER A 294 20.31 -1.25 -9.10
CA SER A 294 21.27 -0.17 -8.90
C SER A 294 20.64 1.23 -8.82
N LEU A 295 19.45 1.42 -9.40
CA LEU A 295 18.68 2.67 -9.20
C LEU A 295 18.28 2.85 -7.72
N GLY A 296 18.15 1.74 -6.99
CA GLY A 296 17.76 1.72 -5.60
C GLY A 296 16.33 2.23 -5.40
N GLY A 297 16.10 2.90 -4.28
CA GLY A 297 14.81 3.46 -3.89
C GLY A 297 14.75 3.59 -2.39
N THR A 298 13.53 3.63 -1.86
CA THR A 298 13.28 3.83 -0.44
C THR A 298 12.90 2.53 0.23
N SER A 299 13.79 2.03 1.09
CA SER A 299 13.51 0.90 1.98
C SER A 299 13.44 1.36 3.43
N LEU A 300 12.23 1.30 4.00
CA LEU A 300 11.97 1.63 5.38
C LEU A 300 10.90 0.68 5.95
N PRO A 301 11.33 -0.51 6.43
CA PRO A 301 10.44 -1.52 7.00
C PRO A 301 9.58 -0.95 8.12
N TRP A 302 8.34 -1.45 8.23
CA TRP A 302 7.34 -1.04 9.22
C TRP A 302 7.90 -0.96 10.64
N HIS A 303 8.64 -1.98 11.06
CA HIS A 303 9.21 -2.13 12.40
C HIS A 303 10.39 -1.18 12.69
N ASP A 304 11.02 -0.61 11.67
CA ASP A 304 12.11 0.35 11.83
C ASP A 304 11.60 1.79 12.01
N ARG A 305 10.39 2.11 11.51
CA ARG A 305 9.83 3.47 11.52
C ARG A 305 9.69 4.08 12.92
N PRO A 306 9.22 3.37 13.97
CA PRO A 306 9.10 3.94 15.31
C PRO A 306 10.43 4.27 15.98
N ARG A 307 11.56 3.77 15.45
CA ARG A 307 12.91 4.01 15.98
C ARG A 307 13.44 5.42 15.66
N TYR A 308 12.70 6.17 14.84
CA TYR A 308 12.99 7.54 14.48
C TYR A 308 11.84 8.44 14.95
N SER A 309 12.14 9.35 15.86
CA SER A 309 11.15 10.30 16.38
C SER A 309 11.02 11.50 15.44
N ILE A 310 9.80 11.89 15.12
CA ILE A 310 9.50 13.02 14.26
C ILE A 310 8.88 14.13 15.11
N TYR A 311 9.54 15.28 15.18
CA TYR A 311 8.98 16.48 15.80
C TYR A 311 7.92 17.08 14.87
N LEU A 312 6.68 17.19 15.34
CA LEU A 312 5.61 17.84 14.59
C LEU A 312 5.55 19.33 14.97
N ALA A 313 6.12 20.17 14.12
CA ALA A 313 6.12 21.62 14.30
C ALA A 313 4.84 22.22 13.68
N GLY A 314 4.14 23.07 14.43
CA GLY A 314 2.89 23.69 13.98
C GLY A 314 2.14 24.35 15.15
N PRO A 315 1.15 25.22 14.86
CA PRO A 315 0.37 25.88 15.90
C PRO A 315 -0.65 24.92 16.53
N ASP A 316 -0.16 23.97 17.32
CA ASP A 316 -0.93 22.85 17.89
C ASP A 316 -1.79 23.22 19.11
N PHE A 317 -2.28 24.46 19.14
CA PHE A 317 -3.03 24.99 20.27
C PHE A 317 -4.51 24.59 20.21
N SER A 318 -5.13 24.38 21.37
CA SER A 318 -6.53 23.99 21.53
C SER A 318 -7.51 24.97 20.89
N TYR A 319 -7.17 26.26 20.85
CA TYR A 319 -7.99 27.33 20.29
C TYR A 319 -7.71 27.64 18.81
N VAL A 320 -6.75 26.95 18.18
CA VAL A 320 -6.44 27.11 16.75
C VAL A 320 -7.11 25.99 15.95
N ASP A 321 -7.86 26.38 14.93
CA ASP A 321 -8.39 25.45 13.93
C ASP A 321 -7.26 25.02 12.97
N LYS A 322 -6.98 23.71 12.97
CA LYS A 322 -5.76 23.13 12.36
C LYS A 322 -6.00 21.74 11.74
N PRO A 323 -7.05 21.57 10.91
CA PRO A 323 -7.38 20.27 10.34
C PRO A 323 -6.21 19.67 9.54
N GLU A 324 -5.37 20.51 8.92
CA GLU A 324 -4.21 20.05 8.16
C GLU A 324 -3.08 19.50 9.04
N LEU A 325 -2.85 20.10 10.21
CA LEU A 325 -1.88 19.58 11.20
C LEU A 325 -2.34 18.23 11.74
N ASP A 326 -3.62 18.12 12.12
CA ASP A 326 -4.20 16.88 12.64
C ASP A 326 -4.23 15.77 11.57
N ALA A 327 -4.49 16.12 10.30
CA ALA A 327 -4.40 15.19 9.18
C ALA A 327 -2.96 14.69 8.96
N ALA A 328 -1.96 15.57 9.03
CA ALA A 328 -0.56 15.18 8.94
C ALA A 328 -0.14 14.25 10.10
N ALA A 329 -0.53 14.57 11.33
CA ALA A 329 -0.26 13.74 12.51
C ALA A 329 -0.87 12.33 12.37
N LYS A 330 -2.14 12.25 11.92
CA LYS A 330 -2.84 10.98 11.66
C LYS A 330 -2.14 10.17 10.57
N SER A 331 -1.72 10.82 9.49
CA SER A 331 -1.05 10.17 8.35
C SER A 331 0.32 9.60 8.73
N LEU A 332 1.12 10.37 9.47
CA LEU A 332 2.40 9.89 10.01
C LEU A 332 2.22 8.71 10.98
N SER A 333 1.19 8.78 11.84
CA SER A 333 0.88 7.70 12.78
C SER A 333 0.37 6.45 12.07
N TYR A 334 -0.46 6.60 11.03
CA TYR A 334 -0.92 5.51 10.16
C TYR A 334 0.26 4.75 9.54
N HIS A 335 1.32 5.48 9.16
CA HIS A 335 2.54 4.89 8.63
C HIS A 335 3.51 4.35 9.69
N ASN A 336 3.10 4.25 10.95
CA ASN A 336 3.89 3.74 12.08
C ASN A 336 5.10 4.61 12.46
N PHE A 337 5.06 5.92 12.22
CA PHE A 337 6.08 6.82 12.73
C PHE A 337 5.79 7.23 14.17
N ARG A 338 6.86 7.43 14.95
CA ARG A 338 6.76 8.01 16.29
C ARG A 338 6.71 9.53 16.19
N VAL A 339 5.50 10.08 16.14
CA VAL A 339 5.26 11.53 16.08
C VAL A 339 5.28 12.12 17.49
N ARG A 340 6.02 13.22 17.67
CA ARG A 340 6.14 13.96 18.93
C ARG A 340 5.47 15.33 18.79
N ARG A 341 4.53 15.64 19.69
CA ARG A 341 3.69 16.86 19.63
C ARG A 341 3.98 17.74 20.84
N PRO A 342 4.70 18.87 20.69
CA PRO A 342 5.21 19.66 21.81
C PRO A 342 4.11 20.12 22.77
N VAL A 343 3.04 20.71 22.23
CA VAL A 343 1.91 21.21 23.04
C VAL A 343 1.21 20.09 23.81
N HIS A 344 1.11 18.89 23.24
CA HIS A 344 0.45 17.75 23.88
C HIS A 344 1.34 17.08 24.93
N GLU A 345 2.64 17.02 24.69
CA GLU A 345 3.59 16.34 25.59
C GLU A 345 4.08 17.24 26.72
N ASN A 346 4.37 18.51 26.44
CA ASN A 346 4.89 19.47 27.41
C ASN A 346 3.79 20.31 28.08
N GLY A 347 2.59 20.31 27.49
CA GLY A 347 1.42 21.05 27.95
C GLY A 347 1.25 22.40 27.24
N GLU A 348 0.00 22.79 27.00
CA GLU A 348 -0.32 24.10 26.44
C GLU A 348 -0.10 25.21 27.48
N LEU A 349 0.72 26.20 27.13
CA LEU A 349 1.05 27.30 28.01
C LEU A 349 -0.16 28.22 28.23
N GLN A 350 -0.65 28.28 29.47
CA GLN A 350 -1.73 29.18 29.87
C GLN A 350 -1.30 30.64 29.82
N ARG A 351 -2.21 31.52 29.39
CA ARG A 351 -1.95 32.97 29.30
C ARG A 351 -2.79 33.76 30.31
N PRO A 352 -2.25 34.84 30.91
CA PRO A 352 -0.88 35.33 30.75
C PRO A 352 0.14 34.43 31.46
N ALA A 353 1.29 34.18 30.82
CA ALA A 353 2.35 33.34 31.38
C ALA A 353 3.38 34.18 32.14
N THR A 354 3.95 33.64 33.22
CA THR A 354 5.09 34.27 33.88
C THR A 354 6.37 34.11 33.04
N ALA A 355 7.39 34.91 33.31
CA ALA A 355 8.70 34.72 32.68
C ALA A 355 9.29 33.32 32.95
N GLY A 356 9.07 32.78 34.15
CA GLY A 356 9.49 31.42 34.52
C GLY A 356 8.81 30.35 33.67
N ASP A 357 7.50 30.46 33.47
CA ASP A 357 6.73 29.51 32.65
C ASP A 357 7.18 29.55 31.19
N LEU A 358 7.43 30.75 30.63
CA LEU A 358 7.94 30.93 29.28
C LEU A 358 9.30 30.24 29.08
N HIS A 359 10.25 30.48 29.99
CA HIS A 359 11.57 29.83 29.95
C HIS A 359 11.47 28.31 30.07
N HIS A 360 10.61 27.83 30.97
CA HIS A 360 10.42 26.40 31.20
C HIS A 360 9.86 25.69 29.97
N THR A 361 8.78 26.22 29.37
CA THR A 361 8.19 25.67 28.15
C THR A 361 9.19 25.70 26.99
N TYR A 362 9.88 26.84 26.78
CA TYR A 362 10.92 26.96 25.74
C TYR A 362 11.98 25.86 25.86
N HIS A 363 12.54 25.64 27.05
CA HIS A 363 13.59 24.62 27.24
C HIS A 363 13.05 23.19 27.17
N LYS A 364 11.77 22.95 27.42
CA LYS A 364 11.15 21.65 27.20
C LYS A 364 10.96 21.36 25.70
N ASP A 365 10.45 22.33 24.95
CA ASP A 365 10.21 22.18 23.50
C ASP A 365 11.54 22.06 22.74
N LEU A 366 12.55 22.86 23.13
CA LEU A 366 13.90 22.76 22.57
C LEU A 366 14.52 21.38 22.80
N ARG A 367 14.42 20.83 24.02
CA ARG A 367 14.91 19.47 24.30
C ARG A 367 14.16 18.41 23.49
N LEU A 368 12.85 18.55 23.37
CA LEU A 368 12.05 17.64 22.55
C LEU A 368 12.47 17.69 21.07
N LEU A 369 12.78 18.88 20.55
CA LEU A 369 13.31 19.07 19.20
C LEU A 369 14.69 18.42 19.04
N GLU A 370 15.58 18.60 20.02
CA GLU A 370 16.91 17.98 20.08
C GLU A 370 16.83 16.44 20.09
N ASP A 371 15.88 15.87 20.82
CA ASP A 371 15.66 14.42 20.94
C ASP A 371 15.06 13.77 19.66
N CYS A 372 14.48 14.56 18.76
CA CYS A 372 13.86 14.03 17.53
C CYS A 372 14.86 13.88 16.38
N ASP A 373 14.66 12.89 15.52
CA ASP A 373 15.55 12.60 14.39
C ASP A 373 15.25 13.46 13.16
N ALA A 374 14.00 13.88 12.99
CA ALA A 374 13.52 14.68 11.88
C ALA A 374 12.40 15.63 12.32
N VAL A 375 12.10 16.63 11.49
CA VAL A 375 10.98 17.56 11.69
C VAL A 375 10.00 17.45 10.54
N PHE A 376 8.72 17.32 10.88
CA PHE A 376 7.61 17.57 9.96
C PHE A 376 6.93 18.86 10.38
N ALA A 377 6.96 19.88 9.54
CA ALA A 377 6.46 21.20 9.87
C ALA A 377 5.20 21.55 9.06
N VAL A 378 4.20 22.10 9.75
CA VAL A 378 2.94 22.60 9.17
C VAL A 378 2.73 24.06 9.66
N PRO A 379 3.42 25.05 9.05
CA PRO A 379 3.45 26.44 9.50
C PRO A 379 2.17 27.23 9.18
N LEU A 380 1.02 26.79 9.67
CA LEU A 380 -0.27 27.45 9.45
C LEU A 380 -0.29 28.87 10.04
N GLY A 381 -0.86 29.82 9.31
CA GLY A 381 -1.01 31.21 9.75
C GLY A 381 0.32 31.96 9.90
N ARG A 382 1.41 31.44 9.31
CA ARG A 382 2.79 31.92 9.54
C ARG A 382 3.14 31.96 11.02
N ASP A 383 2.74 30.94 11.78
CA ASP A 383 3.01 30.86 13.21
C ASP A 383 4.51 31.09 13.51
N PRO A 384 4.87 32.16 14.25
CA PRO A 384 6.27 32.50 14.47
C PRO A 384 7.05 31.42 15.23
N GLY A 385 6.38 30.71 16.15
CA GLY A 385 6.99 29.60 16.89
C GLY A 385 7.45 28.51 15.95
N THR A 386 6.56 28.06 15.07
CA THR A 386 6.83 27.03 14.05
C THR A 386 7.97 27.44 13.12
N LEU A 387 8.02 28.70 12.68
CA LEU A 387 9.12 29.19 11.82
C LEU A 387 10.48 29.20 12.54
N VAL A 388 10.49 29.53 13.83
CA VAL A 388 11.69 29.46 14.67
C VAL A 388 12.14 28.01 14.85
N GLU A 389 11.22 27.09 15.13
CA GLU A 389 11.51 25.65 15.26
C GLU A 389 12.12 25.08 13.96
N ILE A 390 11.58 25.44 12.79
CA ILE A 390 12.15 25.07 11.49
C ILE A 390 13.59 25.57 11.38
N GLY A 391 13.83 26.86 11.66
CA GLY A 391 15.18 27.44 11.60
C GLY A 391 16.16 26.76 12.55
N MET A 392 15.74 26.47 13.78
CA MET A 392 16.56 25.75 14.76
C MET A 392 16.89 24.32 14.30
N ALA A 393 15.90 23.59 13.77
CA ALA A 393 16.10 22.24 13.26
C ALA A 393 17.09 22.19 12.09
N ILE A 394 16.98 23.15 11.15
CA ILE A 394 17.93 23.30 10.05
C ILE A 394 19.34 23.57 10.59
N GLN A 395 19.47 24.49 11.55
CA GLN A 395 20.76 24.82 12.16
C GLN A 395 21.38 23.62 12.91
N MET A 396 20.56 22.74 13.48
CA MET A 396 20.99 21.48 14.10
C MET A 396 21.34 20.39 13.09
N GLY A 397 21.15 20.62 11.79
CA GLY A 397 21.39 19.62 10.74
C GLY A 397 20.33 18.52 10.68
N LYS A 398 19.17 18.71 11.31
CA LYS A 398 18.04 17.76 11.26
C LYS A 398 17.30 17.94 9.92
N PRO A 399 16.91 16.85 9.24
CA PRO A 399 16.09 16.97 8.04
C PRO A 399 14.71 17.55 8.39
N VAL A 400 14.30 18.57 7.65
CA VAL A 400 13.00 19.22 7.79
C VAL A 400 12.15 18.95 6.55
N VAL A 401 10.93 18.45 6.74
CA VAL A 401 9.90 18.38 5.69
C VAL A 401 8.82 19.39 6.02
N THR A 402 8.52 20.29 5.09
CA THR A 402 7.50 21.32 5.27
C THR A 402 6.29 21.05 4.39
N TYR A 403 5.15 20.85 5.06
CA TYR A 403 3.83 20.81 4.46
C TYR A 403 3.18 22.18 4.62
N ASP A 404 3.11 22.95 3.54
CA ASP A 404 2.49 24.29 3.51
C ASP A 404 1.18 24.27 2.70
N PRO A 405 0.11 23.64 3.24
CA PRO A 405 -1.15 23.41 2.52
C PRO A 405 -1.83 24.69 2.02
N ARG A 406 -1.60 25.80 2.74
CA ARG A 406 -2.20 27.11 2.45
C ARG A 406 -1.29 28.02 1.62
N ARG A 407 -0.08 27.57 1.29
CA ARG A 407 0.94 28.33 0.53
C ARG A 407 1.25 29.69 1.16
N GLU A 408 1.26 29.75 2.48
CA GLU A 408 1.46 31.00 3.22
C GLU A 408 2.96 31.28 3.43
N ASN A 409 3.82 30.28 3.24
CA ASN A 409 5.21 30.25 3.69
C ASN A 409 6.22 30.08 2.55
N GLU A 410 5.83 30.43 1.32
CA GLU A 410 6.71 30.49 0.13
C GLU A 410 7.80 31.56 0.31
N ASN A 411 8.83 31.25 1.10
CA ASN A 411 9.99 32.11 1.33
C ASN A 411 11.28 31.31 1.24
N THR A 412 12.37 32.01 0.91
CA THR A 412 13.68 31.40 0.65
C THR A 412 14.18 30.53 1.79
N MET A 413 14.02 30.96 3.05
CA MET A 413 14.59 30.24 4.20
C MET A 413 13.86 28.92 4.46
N VAL A 414 12.53 28.92 4.35
CA VAL A 414 11.72 27.72 4.53
C VAL A 414 11.87 26.79 3.32
N MET A 415 11.74 27.30 2.10
CA MET A 415 11.78 26.47 0.88
C MET A 415 13.16 25.84 0.65
N VAL A 416 14.24 26.59 0.83
CA VAL A 416 15.61 26.09 0.57
C VAL A 416 16.15 25.33 1.78
N GLY A 417 15.74 25.71 2.99
CA GLY A 417 16.18 25.03 4.22
C GLY A 417 15.55 23.65 4.40
N SER A 418 14.33 23.45 3.89
CA SER A 418 13.64 22.17 3.98
C SER A 418 14.20 21.15 2.98
N SER A 419 14.29 19.90 3.42
CA SER A 419 14.60 18.74 2.57
C SER A 419 13.51 18.50 1.53
N VAL A 420 12.25 18.76 1.89
CA VAL A 420 11.08 18.79 1.00
C VAL A 420 10.17 19.92 1.43
N TYR A 421 9.68 20.69 0.46
CA TYR A 421 8.66 21.71 0.64
C TYR A 421 7.54 21.45 -0.36
N SER A 422 6.30 21.32 0.12
CA SER A 422 5.14 21.12 -0.75
C SER A 422 3.84 21.55 -0.07
N ALA A 423 2.85 21.93 -0.87
CA ALA A 423 1.46 22.07 -0.43
C ALA A 423 0.68 20.74 -0.50
N ASP A 424 1.31 19.66 -0.97
CA ASP A 424 0.73 18.32 -1.07
C ASP A 424 1.27 17.41 0.04
N LEU A 425 0.36 16.81 0.79
CA LEU A 425 0.68 15.91 1.89
C LEU A 425 1.35 14.62 1.39
N ASP A 426 0.95 14.08 0.24
CA ASP A 426 1.57 12.85 -0.33
C ASP A 426 3.07 13.08 -0.60
N ALA A 427 3.38 14.20 -1.26
CA ALA A 427 4.76 14.61 -1.51
C ALA A 427 5.57 14.78 -0.21
N CYS A 428 4.96 15.35 0.84
CA CYS A 428 5.63 15.51 2.14
C CYS A 428 5.84 14.17 2.85
N LEU A 429 4.87 13.25 2.80
CA LEU A 429 5.03 11.89 3.34
C LEU A 429 6.17 11.15 2.61
N ASN A 430 6.22 11.22 1.28
CA ASN A 430 7.34 10.70 0.51
C ASN A 430 8.68 11.31 0.96
N GLY A 431 8.69 12.62 1.25
CA GLY A 431 9.82 13.32 1.85
C GLY A 431 10.27 12.70 3.17
N ILE A 432 9.34 12.41 4.09
CA ILE A 432 9.64 11.76 5.37
C ILE A 432 10.23 10.37 5.19
N PHE A 433 9.62 9.53 4.36
CA PHE A 433 10.15 8.21 4.07
C PHE A 433 11.59 8.29 3.53
N ASN A 434 11.86 9.22 2.61
CA ASN A 434 13.19 9.44 2.05
C ASN A 434 14.22 9.88 3.09
N VAL A 435 13.89 10.88 3.93
CA VAL A 435 14.87 11.39 4.92
C VAL A 435 15.12 10.37 6.02
N VAL A 436 14.09 9.65 6.49
CA VAL A 436 14.25 8.63 7.53
C VAL A 436 15.00 7.40 6.99
N ALA A 437 14.73 6.96 5.76
CA ALA A 437 15.50 5.88 5.14
C ALA A 437 16.99 6.24 5.00
N LYS A 438 17.32 7.51 4.69
CA LYS A 438 18.70 8.00 4.68
C LYS A 438 19.33 8.01 6.08
N LEU A 439 18.57 8.35 7.13
CA LEU A 439 19.05 8.26 8.51
C LEU A 439 19.34 6.81 8.92
N ARG A 440 18.50 5.87 8.50
CA ARG A 440 18.71 4.42 8.71
C ARG A 440 20.00 3.90 8.08
N GLY A 441 20.38 4.43 6.92
CA GLY A 441 21.61 4.04 6.23
C GLY A 441 22.91 4.63 6.82
N LYS A 442 22.83 5.58 7.76
CA LYS A 442 24.00 6.19 8.39
C LYS A 442 24.43 5.39 9.63
N PRO A 443 25.74 5.18 9.87
CA PRO A 443 26.22 4.69 11.16
C PRO A 443 25.84 5.72 12.25
N ARG A 444 25.22 5.24 13.32
CA ARG A 444 24.85 6.06 14.49
C ARG A 444 26.05 6.30 15.39
#